data_AF-A0A5C2RS86-F1
#
_entry.id   AF-A0A5C2RS86-F1
#
_cell.length_a   1.000
_cell.length_b   1.000
_cell.length_c   1.000
_cell.angle_alpha   90.00
_cell.angle_beta   90.00
_cell.angle_gamma   90.00
#
_symmetry.space_group_name_H-M   'P 1'
#
loop_
_entity.id
_entity.type
_entity.pdbx_description
1 polymer ?
#
loop_
_entity_poly.entity_id
_entity_poly.type
_entity_poly.pdbx_seq_one_letter_code
_entity_poly.pdbx_strand_id
1 'polypeptide(L)'
;MTLFRDEKLLDEEEGIAVGCYDKHETYGPWDQLTNMLGLRDKQQVDAWMGEVDSLLTFSALFLTVITIFIGTSGNSLQPDNAKAAVDVLYIISKQLNGTQTIAPVEPFQRELFDVILNSFLFAALLLCLISSGLGLWVKEWLREYMLDLPYCPRELVHVQQRRHKGLQNWCLREIVAMISFLLQLAVALFNTGMTLFTFKLDITLYWVLIGMSGFWAVLTWGTAFFPVFSTHCPYKSPLSNVLYRLLRPLY
;
A
#
# COMPACT_ATOMS: atom_id res chain seq x y z
N MET A 1 -42.69 -17.07 -52.07
CA MET A 1 -42.96 -17.30 -50.63
C MET A 1 -42.62 -16.01 -49.90
N THR A 2 -43.43 -15.00 -50.16
CA THR A 2 -43.16 -13.57 -49.96
C THR A 2 -44.10 -12.95 -48.93
N LEU A 3 -44.94 -13.77 -48.28
CA LEU A 3 -45.91 -13.35 -47.27
C LEU A 3 -45.33 -13.22 -45.85
N PHE A 4 -44.11 -13.72 -45.60
CA PHE A 4 -43.48 -13.72 -44.27
C PHE A 4 -42.45 -12.60 -44.06
N ARG A 5 -42.19 -11.78 -45.09
CA ARG A 5 -41.25 -10.65 -45.02
C ARG A 5 -41.95 -9.34 -44.69
N ASP A 6 -43.22 -9.21 -45.06
CA ASP A 6 -43.99 -7.99 -44.83
C ASP A 6 -44.55 -7.91 -43.40
N GLU A 7 -44.76 -9.04 -42.71
CA GLU A 7 -45.17 -9.05 -41.30
C GLU A 7 -44.06 -8.51 -40.37
N LYS A 8 -42.77 -8.72 -40.72
CA LYS A 8 -41.64 -8.19 -39.96
C LYS A 8 -41.38 -6.69 -40.17
N LEU A 9 -41.85 -6.12 -41.28
CA LEU A 9 -41.70 -4.70 -41.59
C LEU A 9 -42.88 -3.87 -41.08
N LEU A 10 -44.05 -4.50 -40.86
CA LEU A 10 -45.21 -3.83 -40.26
C LEU A 10 -45.10 -3.73 -38.73
N ASP A 11 -44.33 -4.62 -38.09
CA ASP A 11 -43.94 -4.45 -36.68
C ASP A 11 -42.82 -3.39 -36.50
N GLU A 12 -42.23 -2.87 -37.59
CA GLU A 12 -41.19 -1.82 -37.57
C GLU A 12 -41.75 -0.38 -37.72
N GLU A 13 -43.04 -0.20 -38.06
CA GLU A 13 -43.67 1.13 -38.16
C GLU A 13 -44.46 1.56 -36.90
N GLU A 14 -44.75 0.66 -35.96
CA GLU A 14 -45.14 1.05 -34.60
C GLU A 14 -43.88 1.29 -33.76
N GLY A 15 -43.38 2.54 -33.84
CA GLY A 15 -42.19 3.01 -33.15
C GLY A 15 -42.24 2.92 -31.63
N ILE A 16 -42.07 1.72 -31.08
CA ILE A 16 -41.81 1.47 -29.67
C ILE A 16 -40.72 0.42 -29.57
N ALA A 17 -39.47 0.87 -29.43
CA ALA A 17 -38.42 0.02 -28.90
C ALA A 17 -38.87 -0.49 -27.52
N VAL A 18 -39.22 -1.78 -27.45
CA VAL A 18 -39.59 -2.48 -26.24
C VAL A 18 -38.40 -2.40 -25.27
N GLY A 19 -38.45 -1.47 -24.31
CA GLY A 19 -37.41 -1.36 -23.29
C GLY A 19 -37.42 -0.12 -22.42
N CYS A 20 -37.90 1.04 -22.88
CA CYS A 20 -37.76 2.28 -22.10
C CYS A 20 -38.85 3.32 -22.43
N TYR A 21 -40.12 2.92 -22.42
CA TYR A 21 -41.25 3.83 -22.61
C TYR A 21 -42.16 3.86 -21.37
N ASP A 22 -42.10 4.97 -20.63
CA ASP A 22 -43.31 5.78 -20.38
C ASP A 22 -42.94 7.21 -19.97
N LYS A 23 -43.13 8.18 -20.89
CA LYS A 23 -42.49 9.51 -20.84
C LYS A 23 -43.20 10.53 -19.93
N HIS A 24 -44.21 10.13 -19.15
CA HIS A 24 -44.91 11.04 -18.25
C HIS A 24 -45.12 10.38 -16.87
N GLU A 25 -44.76 11.12 -15.81
CA GLU A 25 -44.93 10.82 -14.37
C GLU A 25 -44.01 9.78 -13.70
N THR A 26 -43.63 8.67 -14.34
CA THR A 26 -42.90 7.59 -13.64
C THR A 26 -41.37 7.75 -13.58
N TYR A 27 -40.79 8.68 -14.33
CA TYR A 27 -39.32 8.92 -14.36
C TYR A 27 -38.80 9.64 -13.11
N GLY A 28 -39.60 10.51 -12.48
CA GLY A 28 -39.15 11.34 -11.35
C GLY A 28 -38.54 10.53 -10.19
N PRO A 29 -39.20 9.48 -9.68
CA PRO A 29 -38.67 8.68 -8.58
C PRO A 29 -37.42 7.86 -8.95
N TRP A 30 -37.40 7.27 -10.16
CA TRP A 30 -36.26 6.46 -10.62
C TRP A 30 -35.04 7.34 -10.91
N ASP A 31 -35.23 8.50 -11.53
CA ASP A 31 -34.15 9.48 -11.75
C ASP A 31 -33.63 10.06 -10.44
N GLN A 32 -34.51 10.30 -9.46
CA GLN A 32 -34.08 10.72 -8.13
C GLN A 32 -33.26 9.62 -7.44
N LEU A 33 -33.67 8.36 -7.56
CA LEU A 33 -32.97 7.21 -6.98
C LEU A 33 -31.60 6.97 -7.64
N THR A 34 -31.51 7.01 -8.97
CA THR A 34 -30.24 6.85 -9.70
C THR A 34 -29.25 7.95 -9.37
N ASN A 35 -29.73 9.19 -9.23
CA ASN A 35 -28.91 10.32 -8.79
C ASN A 35 -28.41 10.12 -7.35
N MET A 36 -29.27 9.68 -6.42
CA MET A 36 -28.84 9.40 -5.04
C MET A 36 -27.80 8.26 -4.97
N LEU A 37 -28.02 7.17 -5.71
CA LEU A 37 -27.10 6.03 -5.75
C LEU A 37 -25.77 6.40 -6.41
N GLY A 38 -25.81 7.17 -7.50
CA GLY A 38 -24.62 7.69 -8.17
C GLY A 38 -23.82 8.63 -7.28
N LEU A 39 -24.48 9.52 -6.54
CA LEU A 39 -23.82 10.40 -5.57
C LEU A 39 -23.16 9.61 -4.44
N ARG A 40 -23.83 8.61 -3.87
CA ARG A 40 -23.26 7.75 -2.83
C ARG A 40 -22.03 6.99 -3.33
N ASP A 41 -22.15 6.34 -4.49
CA ASP A 41 -21.06 5.55 -5.05
C ASP A 41 -19.86 6.44 -5.40
N LYS A 42 -20.12 7.63 -5.97
CA LYS A 42 -19.08 8.64 -6.23
C LYS A 42 -18.40 9.09 -4.94
N GLN A 43 -19.15 9.47 -3.91
CA GLN A 43 -18.58 9.87 -2.62
C GLN A 43 -17.70 8.77 -2.00
N GLN A 44 -18.12 7.51 -2.11
CA GLN A 44 -17.36 6.38 -1.58
C GLN A 44 -16.08 6.12 -2.39
N VAL A 45 -16.17 6.15 -3.73
CA VAL A 45 -15.02 6.00 -4.63
C VAL A 45 -14.02 7.14 -4.44
N ASP A 46 -14.49 8.38 -4.37
CA ASP A 46 -13.64 9.56 -4.14
C ASP A 46 -12.92 9.47 -2.79
N ALA A 47 -13.60 8.99 -1.73
CA ALA A 47 -12.98 8.79 -0.42
C ALA A 47 -11.86 7.73 -0.45
N TRP A 48 -12.09 6.58 -1.10
CA TRP A 48 -11.09 5.53 -1.22
C TRP A 48 -9.92 5.91 -2.14
N MET A 49 -10.21 6.62 -3.23
CA MET A 49 -9.19 7.16 -4.12
C MET A 49 -8.29 8.16 -3.38
N GLY A 50 -8.88 9.04 -2.57
CA GLY A 50 -8.13 9.97 -1.72
C GLY A 50 -7.26 9.26 -0.68
N GLU A 51 -7.76 8.21 -0.04
CA GLU A 51 -6.97 7.39 0.91
C GLU A 51 -5.79 6.70 0.22
N VAL A 52 -6.01 6.09 -0.95
CA VAL A 52 -4.96 5.44 -1.74
C VAL A 52 -3.92 6.44 -2.24
N ASP A 53 -4.34 7.61 -2.72
CA ASP A 53 -3.42 8.67 -3.17
C ASP A 53 -2.54 9.20 -2.02
N SER A 54 -3.10 9.31 -0.81
CA SER A 54 -2.32 9.66 0.38
C SER A 54 -1.29 8.58 0.71
N LEU A 55 -1.68 7.30 0.66
CA LEU A 55 -0.77 6.17 0.93
C LEU A 55 0.34 6.07 -0.12
N LEU A 56 0.04 6.30 -1.40
CA LEU A 56 1.00 6.33 -2.51
C LEU A 56 2.01 7.46 -2.35
N THR A 57 1.55 8.66 -1.98
CA THR A 57 2.42 9.81 -1.74
C THR A 57 3.35 9.54 -0.56
N PHE A 58 2.84 9.01 0.54
CA PHE A 58 3.64 8.61 1.68
C PHE A 58 4.67 7.53 1.31
N SER A 59 4.24 6.50 0.56
CA SER A 59 5.12 5.44 0.07
C SER A 59 6.27 5.98 -0.77
N ALA A 60 6.01 6.92 -1.70
CA ALA A 60 7.06 7.52 -2.52
C ALA A 60 8.13 8.25 -1.67
N LEU A 61 7.68 9.06 -0.71
CA LEU A 61 8.58 9.76 0.23
C LEU A 61 9.39 8.77 1.07
N PHE A 62 8.73 7.75 1.59
CA PHE A 62 9.36 6.72 2.40
C PHE A 62 10.38 5.91 1.61
N LEU A 63 10.09 5.59 0.35
CA LEU A 63 11.01 4.91 -0.55
C LEU A 63 12.28 5.74 -0.80
N THR A 64 12.15 7.06 -0.95
CA THR A 64 13.31 7.97 -1.07
C THR A 64 14.20 7.87 0.16
N VAL A 65 13.61 7.93 1.35
CA VAL A 65 14.35 7.83 2.61
C VAL A 65 15.06 6.48 2.71
N ILE A 66 14.34 5.37 2.49
CA ILE A 66 14.93 4.01 2.54
C ILE A 66 16.09 3.87 1.53
N THR A 67 15.93 4.39 0.31
CA THR A 67 16.96 4.28 -0.74
C THR A 67 18.25 4.99 -0.35
N ILE A 68 18.16 6.16 0.30
CA ILE A 68 19.33 6.87 0.83
C ILE A 68 20.04 6.00 1.88
N PHE A 69 19.28 5.43 2.82
CA PHE A 69 19.86 4.57 3.86
C PHE A 69 20.49 3.31 3.30
N ILE A 70 19.85 2.64 2.34
CA ILE A 70 20.44 1.47 1.65
C ILE A 70 21.72 1.85 0.92
N GLY A 71 21.79 3.03 0.30
CA GLY A 71 23.02 3.52 -0.31
C GLY A 71 24.15 3.70 0.72
N THR A 72 23.83 4.22 1.91
CA THR A 72 24.82 4.38 2.98
C THR A 72 25.22 3.07 3.65
N SER A 73 24.27 2.16 3.93
CA SER A 73 24.53 0.87 4.58
C SER A 73 25.15 -0.14 3.62
N GLY A 74 24.85 -0.03 2.33
CA GLY A 74 25.36 -0.90 1.27
C GLY A 74 26.89 -0.84 1.13
N ASN A 75 27.50 0.30 1.47
CA ASN A 75 28.96 0.42 1.54
C ASN A 75 29.60 -0.52 2.58
N SER A 76 28.85 -0.95 3.61
CA SER A 76 29.35 -1.89 4.62
C SER A 76 29.36 -3.35 4.13
N LEU A 77 28.59 -3.66 3.08
CA LEU A 77 28.54 -4.99 2.46
C LEU A 77 29.62 -5.21 1.40
N GLN A 78 30.23 -4.13 0.91
CA GLN A 78 31.31 -4.16 -0.07
C GLN A 78 32.65 -3.91 0.63
N PRO A 79 33.74 -4.49 0.14
CA PRO A 79 35.06 -4.18 0.63
C PRO A 79 35.34 -2.68 0.44
N ASP A 80 35.61 -1.98 1.54
CA ASP A 80 35.95 -0.57 1.53
C ASP A 80 37.33 -0.40 0.90
N ASN A 81 37.34 -0.15 -0.42
CA ASN A 81 38.57 0.01 -1.20
C ASN A 81 39.42 1.17 -0.68
N ALA A 82 38.84 2.17 0.00
CA ALA A 82 39.58 3.27 0.60
C ALA A 82 40.30 2.82 1.88
N LYS A 83 39.64 2.05 2.75
CA LYS A 83 40.30 1.42 3.91
C LYS A 83 41.34 0.40 3.48
N ALA A 84 41.06 -0.44 2.48
CA ALA A 84 42.03 -1.37 1.92
C ALA A 84 43.25 -0.63 1.33
N ALA A 85 43.04 0.49 0.65
CA ALA A 85 44.13 1.33 0.15
C ALA A 85 44.94 1.96 1.30
N VAL A 86 44.29 2.45 2.36
CA VAL A 86 44.95 3.00 3.56
C VAL A 86 45.74 1.94 4.30
N ASP A 87 45.19 0.73 4.48
CA ASP A 87 45.88 -0.40 5.10
C ASP A 87 47.07 -0.84 4.27
N VAL A 88 46.93 -0.93 2.94
CA VAL A 88 48.05 -1.21 2.04
C VAL A 88 49.10 -0.11 2.13
N LEU A 89 48.71 1.16 2.20
CA LEU A 89 49.63 2.30 2.34
C LEU A 89 50.37 2.25 3.69
N TYR A 90 49.68 1.88 4.77
CA TYR A 90 50.23 1.70 6.10
C TYR A 90 51.21 0.51 6.15
N ILE A 91 50.86 -0.60 5.50
CA ILE A 91 51.75 -1.76 5.32
C ILE A 91 53.01 -1.35 4.55
N ILE A 92 52.87 -0.64 3.42
CA ILE A 92 54.01 -0.15 2.62
C ILE A 92 54.88 0.82 3.44
N SER A 93 54.27 1.73 4.21
CA SER A 93 54.98 2.65 5.10
C SER A 93 55.79 1.90 6.16
N LYS A 94 55.22 0.85 6.77
CA LYS A 94 55.92 -0.01 7.74
C LYS A 94 57.02 -0.85 7.11
N GLN A 95 56.83 -1.32 5.87
CA GLN A 95 57.84 -2.02 5.09
C GLN A 95 59.04 -1.11 4.78
N LEU A 96 58.78 0.14 4.38
CA LEU A 96 59.83 1.14 4.13
C LEU A 96 60.60 1.52 5.39
N ASN A 97 60.00 1.39 6.58
CA ASN A 97 60.63 1.69 7.87
C ASN A 97 61.39 0.49 8.50
N GLY A 98 61.55 -0.62 7.79
CA GLY A 98 62.48 -1.70 8.16
C GLY A 98 62.01 -2.70 9.24
N THR A 99 60.79 -2.60 9.76
CA THR A 99 60.22 -3.54 10.74
C THR A 99 59.33 -4.62 10.08
N GLN A 100 59.94 -5.77 9.78
CA GLN A 100 59.40 -7.15 9.64
C GLN A 100 58.10 -7.50 8.86
N THR A 101 58.16 -8.77 8.42
CA THR A 101 57.20 -9.72 7.81
C THR A 101 55.73 -9.32 7.62
N ILE A 102 55.32 -9.48 6.35
CA ILE A 102 53.96 -9.33 5.81
C ILE A 102 52.99 -10.22 6.61
N ALA A 103 52.13 -9.61 7.42
CA ALA A 103 50.89 -10.26 7.85
C ALA A 103 49.99 -10.40 6.60
N PRO A 104 49.38 -11.57 6.34
CA PRO A 104 48.45 -11.71 5.24
C PRO A 104 47.28 -10.75 5.46
N VAL A 105 46.90 -10.01 4.42
CA VAL A 105 45.66 -9.22 4.43
C VAL A 105 44.52 -10.21 4.69
N GLU A 106 43.87 -10.11 5.85
CA GLU A 106 42.74 -10.98 6.16
C GLU A 106 41.67 -10.79 5.08
N PRO A 107 41.12 -11.88 4.51
CA PRO A 107 40.07 -11.78 3.53
C PRO A 107 38.86 -11.09 4.18
N PHE A 108 38.24 -10.16 3.45
CA PHE A 108 37.05 -9.45 3.90
C PHE A 108 35.98 -10.43 4.39
N GLN A 109 35.80 -10.48 5.71
CA GLN A 109 34.83 -11.34 6.35
C GLN A 109 33.58 -10.50 6.62
N ARG A 110 32.49 -10.81 5.90
CA ARG A 110 31.20 -10.14 6.10
C ARG A 110 30.68 -10.43 7.50
N GLU A 111 30.48 -9.39 8.28
CA GLU A 111 29.87 -9.51 9.60
C GLU A 111 28.39 -9.93 9.44
N LEU A 112 27.97 -10.97 10.16
CA LEU A 112 26.57 -11.44 10.13
C LEU A 112 25.58 -10.34 10.48
N PHE A 113 25.99 -9.40 11.35
CA PHE A 113 25.20 -8.24 11.73
C PHE A 113 24.87 -7.33 10.54
N ASP A 114 25.82 -7.09 9.63
CA ASP A 114 25.59 -6.24 8.45
C ASP A 114 24.63 -6.88 7.45
N VAL A 115 24.66 -8.21 7.34
CA VAL A 115 23.71 -8.96 6.52
C VAL A 115 22.29 -8.83 7.09
N ILE A 116 22.13 -8.99 8.41
CA ILE A 116 20.84 -8.85 9.08
C ILE A 116 20.30 -7.43 8.90
N LEU A 117 21.09 -6.41 9.20
CA LEU A 117 20.70 -5.00 9.06
C LEU A 117 20.21 -4.71 7.63
N ASN A 118 21.01 -5.05 6.62
CA ASN A 118 20.63 -4.78 5.24
C ASN A 118 19.41 -5.59 4.81
N SER A 119 19.24 -6.83 5.30
CA SER A 119 18.04 -7.62 5.01
C SER A 119 16.75 -6.94 5.49
N PHE A 120 16.76 -6.30 6.67
CA PHE A 120 15.61 -5.53 7.17
C PHE A 120 15.31 -4.31 6.29
N LEU A 121 16.35 -3.58 5.86
CA LEU A 121 16.19 -2.40 4.99
C LEU A 121 15.65 -2.78 3.60
N PHE A 122 16.19 -3.84 2.98
CA PHE A 122 15.70 -4.35 1.69
C PHE A 122 14.27 -4.91 1.80
N ALA A 123 13.95 -5.62 2.89
CA ALA A 123 12.59 -6.10 3.14
C ALA A 123 11.59 -4.95 3.27
N ALA A 124 11.95 -3.88 3.99
CA ALA A 124 11.13 -2.68 4.09
C ALA A 124 10.89 -2.01 2.73
N LEU A 125 11.94 -1.89 1.90
CA LEU A 125 11.84 -1.35 0.54
C LEU A 125 10.87 -2.17 -0.30
N LEU A 126 11.02 -3.50 -0.30
CA LEU A 126 10.18 -4.39 -1.10
C LEU A 126 8.71 -4.32 -0.67
N LEU A 127 8.43 -4.33 0.63
CA LEU A 127 7.06 -4.21 1.13
C LEU A 127 6.43 -2.86 0.78
N CYS A 128 7.21 -1.77 0.83
CA CYS A 128 6.77 -0.45 0.39
C CYS A 128 6.40 -0.46 -1.11
N LEU A 129 7.23 -1.08 -1.95
CA LEU A 129 6.95 -1.21 -3.38
C LEU A 129 5.71 -2.06 -3.67
N ILE A 130 5.54 -3.19 -2.98
CA ILE A 130 4.35 -4.05 -3.12
C ILE A 130 3.10 -3.25 -2.72
N SER A 131 3.14 -2.56 -1.59
CA SER A 131 2.05 -1.70 -1.13
C SER A 131 1.71 -0.60 -2.16
N SER A 132 2.73 0.07 -2.72
CA SER A 132 2.54 1.10 -3.75
C SER A 132 1.96 0.51 -5.04
N GLY A 133 2.44 -0.66 -5.46
CA GLY A 133 1.91 -1.37 -6.61
C GLY A 133 0.43 -1.68 -6.41
N LEU A 134 0.05 -2.31 -5.31
CA LEU A 134 -1.35 -2.61 -5.01
C LEU A 134 -2.22 -1.34 -4.98
N GLY A 135 -1.72 -0.23 -4.44
CA GLY A 135 -2.41 1.07 -4.49
C GLY A 135 -2.73 1.54 -5.91
N LEU A 136 -1.76 1.42 -6.84
CA LEU A 136 -1.98 1.75 -8.24
C LEU A 136 -3.06 0.87 -8.89
N TRP A 137 -3.06 -0.44 -8.61
CA TRP A 137 -4.08 -1.35 -9.16
C TRP A 137 -5.48 -1.00 -8.64
N VAL A 138 -5.62 -0.72 -7.34
CA VAL A 138 -6.89 -0.28 -6.75
C VAL A 138 -7.37 1.03 -7.38
N LYS A 139 -6.47 1.96 -7.66
CA LYS A 139 -6.79 3.23 -8.33
C LYS A 139 -7.34 3.01 -9.74
N GLU A 140 -6.74 2.12 -10.51
CA GLU A 140 -7.24 1.78 -11.85
C GLU A 140 -8.61 1.10 -11.79
N TRP A 141 -8.84 0.16 -10.85
CA TRP A 141 -10.16 -0.46 -10.67
C TRP A 141 -11.25 0.55 -10.27
N LEU A 142 -10.92 1.50 -9.40
CA LEU A 142 -11.83 2.59 -9.01
C LEU A 142 -12.16 3.52 -10.17
N ARG A 143 -11.19 3.79 -11.04
CA ARG A 143 -11.40 4.60 -12.24
C ARG A 143 -12.32 3.90 -13.24
N GLU A 144 -12.08 2.62 -13.50
CA GLU A 144 -12.91 1.82 -14.41
C GLU A 144 -14.35 1.68 -13.92
N TYR A 145 -14.54 1.58 -12.60
CA TYR A 145 -15.87 1.53 -11.98
C TYR A 145 -16.77 2.72 -12.38
N MET A 146 -16.16 3.91 -12.59
CA MET A 146 -16.85 5.17 -12.84
C MET A 146 -17.11 5.47 -14.32
N LEU A 147 -16.47 4.76 -15.27
CA LEU A 147 -16.46 5.15 -16.68
C LEU A 147 -17.69 4.66 -17.49
N ASP A 148 -18.37 3.60 -17.07
CA ASP A 148 -19.43 2.96 -17.88
C ASP A 148 -20.81 2.94 -17.20
N LEU A 149 -21.68 3.92 -17.46
CA LEU A 149 -23.07 3.91 -16.99
C LEU A 149 -24.07 3.86 -18.17
N PRO A 150 -25.08 2.98 -18.15
CA PRO A 150 -26.09 2.87 -19.22
C PRO A 150 -27.11 4.02 -19.20
N TYR A 151 -27.72 4.33 -20.34
CA TYR A 151 -28.59 5.52 -20.49
C TYR A 151 -30.00 5.37 -19.86
N CYS A 152 -30.53 4.15 -19.71
CA CYS A 152 -31.88 3.93 -19.16
C CYS A 152 -31.90 3.93 -17.61
N PRO A 153 -32.70 4.77 -16.93
CA PRO A 153 -32.65 4.93 -15.46
C PRO A 153 -32.95 3.64 -14.68
N ARG A 154 -33.94 2.87 -15.12
CA ARG A 154 -34.34 1.61 -14.44
C ARG A 154 -33.24 0.54 -14.53
N GLU A 155 -32.60 0.42 -15.69
CA GLU A 155 -31.50 -0.52 -15.90
C GLU A 155 -30.22 -0.04 -15.19
N LEU A 156 -30.01 1.27 -15.13
CA LEU A 156 -28.90 1.91 -14.43
C LEU A 156 -28.94 1.63 -12.92
N VAL A 157 -30.11 1.66 -12.27
CA VAL A 157 -30.24 1.24 -10.86
C VAL A 157 -29.77 -0.20 -10.67
N HIS A 158 -30.20 -1.12 -11.54
CA HIS A 158 -29.83 -2.53 -11.43
C HIS A 158 -28.34 -2.77 -11.68
N VAL A 159 -27.71 -2.00 -12.57
CA VAL A 159 -26.27 -2.07 -12.84
C VAL A 159 -25.47 -1.46 -11.69
N GLN A 160 -25.84 -0.29 -11.18
CA GLN A 160 -25.21 0.36 -10.02
C GLN A 160 -25.28 -0.55 -8.79
N GLN A 161 -26.44 -1.13 -8.49
CA GLN A 161 -26.59 -2.00 -7.33
C GLN A 161 -25.80 -3.32 -7.48
N ARG A 162 -25.73 -3.89 -8.68
CA ARG A 162 -24.88 -5.07 -8.96
C ARG A 162 -23.40 -4.73 -8.83
N ARG A 163 -22.95 -3.59 -9.36
CA ARG A 163 -21.59 -3.10 -9.24
C ARG A 163 -21.21 -2.81 -7.78
N HIS A 164 -22.09 -2.18 -7.01
CA HIS A 164 -21.87 -1.94 -5.59
C HIS A 164 -21.78 -3.25 -4.78
N LYS A 165 -22.66 -4.22 -5.06
CA LYS A 165 -22.54 -5.58 -4.48
C LYS A 165 -21.25 -6.26 -4.92
N GLY A 166 -20.82 -6.07 -6.17
CA GLY A 166 -19.51 -6.51 -6.66
C GLY A 166 -18.39 -5.88 -5.85
N LEU A 167 -18.38 -4.57 -5.66
CA LEU A 167 -17.39 -3.83 -4.88
C LEU A 167 -17.28 -4.34 -3.43
N GLN A 168 -18.42 -4.68 -2.81
CA GLN A 168 -18.47 -5.31 -1.48
C GLN A 168 -17.99 -6.76 -1.50
N ASN A 169 -18.41 -7.57 -2.47
CA ASN A 169 -18.05 -8.98 -2.58
C ASN A 169 -16.56 -9.17 -2.93
N TRP A 170 -15.99 -8.25 -3.71
CA TRP A 170 -14.56 -8.20 -4.04
C TRP A 170 -13.73 -7.58 -2.91
N CYS A 171 -14.34 -7.28 -1.76
CA CYS A 171 -13.66 -6.85 -0.55
C CYS A 171 -12.71 -5.66 -0.77
N LEU A 172 -13.07 -4.67 -1.60
CA LEU A 172 -12.16 -3.56 -1.91
C LEU A 172 -11.70 -2.82 -0.64
N ARG A 173 -12.59 -2.67 0.34
CA ARG A 173 -12.28 -2.15 1.67
C ARG A 173 -11.22 -2.99 2.41
N GLU A 174 -11.18 -4.30 2.21
CA GLU A 174 -10.14 -5.16 2.76
C GLU A 174 -8.83 -4.98 2.03
N ILE A 175 -8.85 -4.83 0.70
CA ILE A 175 -7.64 -4.57 -0.09
C ILE A 175 -7.00 -3.24 0.31
N VAL A 176 -7.79 -2.16 0.45
CA VAL A 176 -7.29 -0.87 0.94
C VAL A 176 -6.71 -0.98 2.35
N ALA A 177 -7.37 -1.73 3.25
CA ALA A 177 -6.85 -1.99 4.58
C ALA A 177 -5.55 -2.81 4.57
N MET A 178 -5.43 -3.80 3.66
CA MET A 178 -4.22 -4.59 3.48
C MET A 178 -3.07 -3.73 2.97
N ILE A 179 -3.30 -2.82 2.01
CA ILE A 179 -2.30 -1.85 1.55
C ILE A 179 -1.76 -1.04 2.74
N SER A 180 -2.66 -0.46 3.54
CA SER A 180 -2.25 0.28 4.73
C SER A 180 -1.45 -0.60 5.71
N PHE A 181 -1.83 -1.86 5.89
CA PHE A 181 -1.12 -2.79 6.77
C PHE A 181 0.29 -3.11 6.28
N LEU A 182 0.45 -3.44 4.98
CA LEU A 182 1.75 -3.69 4.37
C LEU A 182 2.68 -2.48 4.50
N LEU A 183 2.15 -1.28 4.30
CA LEU A 183 2.91 -0.04 4.45
C LEU A 183 3.37 0.20 5.88
N GLN A 184 2.51 -0.04 6.89
CA GLN A 184 2.91 0.06 8.29
C GLN A 184 3.94 -1.01 8.69
N LEU A 185 3.82 -2.23 8.16
CA LEU A 185 4.83 -3.27 8.34
C LEU A 185 6.19 -2.85 7.75
N ALA A 186 6.19 -2.23 6.57
CA ALA A 186 7.41 -1.69 5.96
C ALA A 186 8.06 -0.61 6.86
N VAL A 187 7.26 0.30 7.42
CA VAL A 187 7.75 1.31 8.38
C VAL A 187 8.33 0.67 9.63
N ALA A 188 7.68 -0.36 10.19
CA ALA A 188 8.17 -1.06 11.37
C ALA A 188 9.51 -1.79 11.12
N LEU A 189 9.66 -2.43 9.95
CA LEU A 189 10.90 -3.09 9.56
C LEU A 189 12.03 -2.08 9.30
N PHE A 190 11.73 -0.96 8.63
CA PHE A 190 12.70 0.11 8.44
C PHE A 190 13.16 0.71 9.77
N ASN A 191 12.24 0.95 10.69
CA ASN A 191 12.56 1.47 12.01
C ASN A 191 13.49 0.51 12.78
N THR A 192 13.24 -0.80 12.68
CA THR A 192 14.17 -1.84 13.19
C THR A 192 15.54 -1.78 12.52
N GLY A 193 15.59 -1.66 11.19
CA GLY A 193 16.85 -1.50 10.46
C GLY A 193 17.62 -0.23 10.85
N MET A 194 16.90 0.86 11.10
CA MET A 194 17.44 2.15 11.50
C MET A 194 18.07 2.14 12.91
N THR A 195 17.44 1.46 13.87
CA THR A 195 18.02 1.32 15.21
C THR A 195 19.30 0.48 15.17
N LEU A 196 19.33 -0.60 14.37
CA LEU A 196 20.54 -1.40 14.14
C LEU A 196 21.64 -0.61 13.46
N PHE A 197 21.31 0.23 12.47
CA PHE A 197 22.28 1.10 11.80
C PHE A 197 22.89 2.13 12.74
N THR A 198 22.07 2.74 13.59
CA THR A 198 22.54 3.74 14.55
C THR A 198 23.45 3.12 15.61
N PHE A 199 23.18 1.88 16.02
CA PHE A 199 24.03 1.16 16.97
C PHE A 199 25.49 1.04 16.49
N LYS A 200 25.72 0.91 15.17
CA LYS A 200 27.08 0.91 14.59
C LYS A 200 27.73 2.29 14.54
N LEU A 201 26.95 3.36 14.50
CA LEU A 201 27.45 4.74 14.38
C LEU A 201 27.84 5.32 15.74
N ASP A 202 26.91 5.40 16.68
CA ASP A 202 27.12 5.99 18.00
C ASP A 202 26.07 5.48 19.01
N ILE A 203 26.52 5.12 20.21
CA ILE A 203 25.66 4.61 21.28
C ILE A 203 24.67 5.67 21.81
N THR A 204 25.04 6.95 21.77
CA THR A 204 24.20 8.07 22.22
C THR A 204 23.01 8.25 21.28
N LEU A 205 23.27 8.22 19.96
CA LEU A 205 22.22 8.31 18.94
C LEU A 205 21.26 7.13 19.04
N TYR A 206 21.78 5.93 19.34
CA TYR A 206 20.99 4.72 19.50
C TYR A 206 19.93 4.87 20.61
N TRP A 207 20.30 5.37 21.79
CA TRP A 207 19.37 5.56 22.91
C TRP A 207 18.27 6.59 22.61
N VAL A 208 18.61 7.66 21.89
CA VAL A 208 17.61 8.68 21.49
C VAL A 208 16.62 8.09 20.49
N LEU A 209 17.12 7.41 19.46
CA LEU A 209 16.27 6.82 18.42
C LEU A 209 15.41 5.68 18.92
N ILE A 210 15.92 4.82 19.81
CA ILE A 210 15.13 3.72 20.37
C ILE A 210 14.01 4.24 21.28
N GLY A 211 14.26 5.32 22.04
CA GLY A 211 13.23 5.97 22.85
C GLY A 211 12.09 6.53 21.98
N MET A 212 12.43 7.25 20.91
CA MET A 212 11.44 7.83 20.00
C MET A 212 10.69 6.76 19.19
N SER A 213 11.42 5.74 18.72
CA SER A 213 10.87 4.57 18.04
C SER A 213 9.92 3.77 18.92
N GLY A 214 10.30 3.54 20.18
CA GLY A 214 9.47 2.86 21.17
C GLY A 214 8.19 3.63 21.49
N PHE A 215 8.28 4.95 21.66
CA PHE A 215 7.10 5.80 21.86
C PHE A 215 6.13 5.71 20.67
N TRP A 216 6.64 5.82 19.45
CA TRP A 216 5.81 5.67 18.24
C TRP A 216 5.18 4.28 18.14
N ALA A 217 5.93 3.21 18.42
CA ALA A 217 5.43 1.84 18.42
C ALA A 217 4.33 1.64 19.48
N VAL A 218 4.51 2.17 20.69
CA VAL A 218 3.49 2.10 21.74
C VAL A 218 2.22 2.81 21.31
N LEU A 219 2.30 3.96 20.64
CA LEU A 219 1.12 4.66 20.14
C LEU A 219 0.42 3.89 19.00
N THR A 220 1.17 3.39 18.02
CA THR A 220 0.59 2.71 16.84
C THR A 220 0.01 1.35 17.19
N TRP A 221 0.78 0.51 17.89
CA TRP A 221 0.30 -0.79 18.33
C TRP A 221 -0.69 -0.66 19.48
N GLY A 222 -0.46 0.26 20.41
CA GLY A 222 -1.40 0.57 21.49
C GLY A 222 -2.78 0.90 20.95
N THR A 223 -2.88 1.82 19.98
CA THR A 223 -4.18 2.17 19.35
C THR A 223 -4.77 1.05 18.48
N ALA A 224 -3.94 0.15 17.92
CA ALA A 224 -4.42 -1.02 17.19
C ALA A 224 -5.00 -2.10 18.12
N PHE A 225 -4.41 -2.30 19.30
CA PHE A 225 -4.86 -3.27 20.31
C PHE A 225 -5.92 -2.72 21.27
N PHE A 226 -5.96 -1.41 21.52
CA PHE A 226 -6.93 -0.76 22.41
C PHE A 226 -8.41 -1.13 22.14
N PRO A 227 -8.89 -1.18 20.89
CA PRO A 227 -10.28 -1.56 20.60
C PRO A 227 -10.58 -3.05 20.82
N VAL A 228 -9.56 -3.90 21.07
CA VAL A 228 -9.77 -5.29 21.54
C VAL A 228 -10.22 -5.31 23.00
N PHE A 229 -9.86 -4.29 23.80
CA PHE A 229 -10.17 -4.21 25.22
C PHE A 229 -11.37 -3.33 25.56
N SER A 230 -11.84 -2.49 24.62
CA SER A 230 -13.03 -1.64 24.83
C SER A 230 -13.86 -1.49 23.55
N THR A 231 -15.08 -2.02 23.58
CA THR A 231 -16.08 -2.00 22.51
C THR A 231 -16.68 -0.61 22.22
N HIS A 232 -16.43 0.40 23.06
CA HIS A 232 -16.99 1.75 22.94
C HIS A 232 -16.01 2.82 22.43
N CYS A 233 -14.80 2.45 22.00
CA CYS A 233 -13.82 3.45 21.56
C CYS A 233 -14.02 3.93 20.09
N PRO A 234 -13.97 5.26 19.83
CA PRO A 234 -14.22 5.86 18.51
C PRO A 234 -13.04 5.71 17.51
N TYR A 235 -11.98 4.98 17.87
CA TYR A 235 -10.81 4.78 17.02
C TYR A 235 -11.08 3.74 15.91
N LYS A 236 -11.72 4.18 14.83
CA LYS A 236 -11.80 3.45 13.55
C LYS A 236 -10.46 3.55 12.80
N SER A 237 -9.42 2.95 13.36
CA SER A 237 -8.18 2.72 12.62
C SER A 237 -8.38 1.55 11.63
N PRO A 238 -7.81 1.60 10.42
CA PRO A 238 -7.87 0.47 9.49
C PRO A 238 -7.28 -0.81 10.10
N LEU A 239 -6.30 -0.69 11.00
CA LEU A 239 -5.70 -1.82 11.73
C LEU A 239 -6.68 -2.46 12.73
N SER A 240 -7.45 -1.67 13.46
CA SER A 240 -8.41 -2.22 14.44
C SER A 240 -9.50 -3.02 13.77
N ASN A 241 -9.95 -2.61 12.58
CA ASN A 241 -10.92 -3.34 11.76
C ASN A 241 -10.39 -4.67 11.22
N VAL A 242 -9.08 -4.81 11.00
CA VAL A 242 -8.44 -6.07 10.56
C VAL A 242 -8.23 -6.99 11.75
N LEU A 243 -7.70 -6.47 12.87
CA LEU A 243 -7.54 -7.22 14.12
C LEU A 243 -8.87 -7.76 14.66
N TYR A 244 -9.92 -6.94 14.67
CA TYR A 244 -11.26 -7.38 15.07
C TYR A 244 -11.80 -8.51 14.19
N ARG A 245 -11.55 -8.47 12.88
CA ARG A 245 -11.96 -9.54 11.95
C ARG A 245 -11.14 -10.82 12.09
N LEU A 246 -9.85 -10.72 12.38
CA LEU A 246 -8.97 -11.86 12.64
C LEU A 246 -9.21 -12.51 14.01
N LEU A 247 -9.71 -11.77 15.00
CA LEU A 247 -10.06 -12.27 16.33
C LEU A 247 -11.49 -12.80 16.42
N ARG A 248 -12.39 -12.40 15.52
CA ARG A 248 -13.78 -12.91 15.44
C ARG A 248 -13.93 -14.44 15.32
N PRO A 249 -13.05 -15.22 14.66
CA PRO A 249 -13.19 -16.68 14.61
C PRO A 249 -12.69 -17.39 15.89
N LEU A 250 -12.14 -16.67 16.87
CA LEU A 250 -11.65 -17.22 18.13
C LEU A 250 -12.63 -17.04 19.31
N TYR A 251 -13.80 -16.43 19.07
CA TYR A 251 -14.90 -16.25 20.04
C TYR A 251 -16.22 -16.69 19.41
#